data_AF-A0A5M8SSE0-F1
#
_entry.id   AF-A0A5M8SSE0-F1
#
_cell.length_a   1.000
_cell.length_b   1.000
_cell.length_c   1.000
_cell.angle_alpha   90.00
_cell.angle_beta   90.00
_cell.angle_gamma   90.00
#
_symmetry.space_group_name_H-M   'P 1'
#
loop_
_entity.id
_entity.type
_entity.pdbx_description
1 polymer ?
#
loop_
_entity_poly.entity_id
_entity_poly.type
_entity_poly.pdbx_seq_one_letter_code
_entity_poly.pdbx_strand_id
1 'polypeptide(L)'
;MQVLCKSSNDHVETNCSVCGQGFVLFWERQTKMEKATALQEIARTLRGHHDRIGGPDAHPNRGFLVPEWNGPVAFSGAAILGNAPSWAL
;
A
#
# COMPACT_ATOMS: atom_id res chain seq x y z
N MET A 1 -7.62 -9.57 3.96
CA MET A 1 -6.23 -9.81 3.57
C MET A 1 -5.60 -8.45 3.28
N GLN A 2 -4.42 -8.12 3.79
CA GLN A 2 -3.88 -6.77 3.71
C GLN A 2 -2.49 -6.73 3.09
N VAL A 3 -2.23 -5.68 2.31
CA VAL A 3 -0.96 -5.45 1.63
C VAL A 3 -0.44 -4.07 1.97
N LEU A 4 0.79 -4.00 2.45
CA LEU A 4 1.49 -2.73 2.65
C LEU A 4 2.26 -2.39 1.38
N CYS A 5 1.85 -1.29 0.75
CA CYS A 5 2.51 -0.73 -0.42
C CYS A 5 3.46 0.39 0.04
N LYS A 6 4.75 0.26 -0.27
CA LYS A 6 5.76 1.27 0.07
C LYS A 6 6.48 1.73 -1.19
N SER A 7 6.65 3.04 -1.36
CA SER A 7 7.41 3.58 -2.50
C SER A 7 8.88 3.14 -2.39
N SER A 8 9.42 2.60 -3.47
CA SER A 8 10.81 2.14 -3.54
C SER A 8 11.33 2.32 -4.97
N ASN A 9 12.64 2.58 -5.12
CA ASN A 9 13.30 2.67 -6.42
C ASN A 9 14.15 1.43 -6.76
N ASP A 10 14.43 0.58 -5.78
CA ASP A 10 15.42 -0.49 -5.90
C ASP A 10 14.79 -1.89 -5.97
N HIS A 11 13.61 -2.07 -5.38
CA HIS A 11 12.86 -3.33 -5.35
C HIS A 11 11.40 -3.11 -5.71
N VAL A 12 11.17 -2.68 -6.95
CA VAL A 12 9.82 -2.38 -7.45
C VAL A 12 9.12 -3.67 -7.85
N GLU A 13 8.05 -4.01 -7.15
CA GLU A 13 7.16 -5.12 -7.52
C GLU A 13 5.99 -4.66 -8.38
N THR A 14 5.55 -3.41 -8.21
CA THR A 14 4.49 -2.81 -9.03
C THR A 14 4.76 -1.34 -9.28
N ASN A 15 4.35 -0.85 -10.44
CA ASN A 15 4.44 0.56 -10.80
C ASN A 15 3.04 1.17 -10.84
N CYS A 16 2.93 2.44 -10.46
CA CYS A 16 1.74 3.21 -10.74
C CYS A 16 1.65 3.50 -12.24
N SER A 17 0.54 3.14 -12.88
CA SER A 17 0.32 3.39 -14.31
C SER A 17 0.12 4.86 -14.67
N VAL A 18 -0.07 5.75 -13.68
CA VAL A 18 -0.30 7.19 -13.89
C VAL A 18 1.00 7.97 -13.87
N CYS A 19 1.82 7.82 -12.83
CA CYS A 19 3.07 8.57 -12.66
C CYS A 19 4.35 7.73 -12.84
N GLY A 20 4.24 6.42 -13.01
CA GLY A 20 5.39 5.52 -13.17
C GLY A 20 6.12 5.16 -11.87
N GLN A 21 5.72 5.71 -10.73
CA GLN A 21 6.38 5.48 -9.44
C GLN A 21 6.34 4.01 -9.04
N GLY A 22 7.49 3.52 -8.56
CA GLY A 22 7.67 2.14 -8.15
C GLY A 22 7.27 1.89 -6.69
N PHE A 23 6.66 0.73 -6.44
CA PHE A 23 6.23 0.29 -5.13
C PHE A 23 6.69 -1.15 -4.87
N VAL A 24 7.16 -1.39 -3.66
CA VAL A 24 7.36 -2.72 -3.08
C VAL A 24 6.10 -3.11 -2.31
N LEU A 25 5.74 -4.40 -2.35
CA LEU A 25 4.49 -4.91 -1.81
C LEU A 25 4.78 -5.92 -0.70
N PHE A 26 4.39 -5.58 0.52
CA PHE A 26 4.52 -6.48 1.66
C PHE A 26 3.17 -7.13 1.94
N TRP A 27 3.10 -8.45 1.73
CA TRP A 27 1.89 -9.24 1.84
C TRP A 27 1.92 -10.09 3.11
N GLU A 28 0.83 -10.14 3.88
CA GLU A 28 0.63 -11.18 4.89
C GLU A 28 0.06 -12.45 4.24
N ARG A 29 0.62 -13.63 4.59
CA ARG A 29 0.31 -15.00 4.06
C ARG A 29 -0.90 -15.05 3.11
N GLN A 30 -0.64 -15.21 1.80
CA GLN A 30 -1.68 -15.25 0.77
C GLN A 30 -1.71 -16.54 -0.04
N THR A 31 -2.90 -16.93 -0.50
CA THR A 31 -3.02 -17.86 -1.63
C THR A 31 -2.85 -17.13 -2.97
N LYS A 32 -2.49 -17.85 -4.05
CA LYS A 32 -2.30 -17.25 -5.39
C LYS A 32 -3.52 -16.49 -5.90
N MET A 33 -4.72 -16.94 -5.54
CA MET A 33 -5.98 -16.33 -5.98
C MET A 33 -6.20 -14.97 -5.33
N GLU A 34 -5.88 -14.85 -4.03
CA GLU A 34 -6.04 -13.60 -3.29
C GLU A 34 -5.04 -12.54 -3.71
N LYS A 35 -3.83 -12.95 -4.14
CA LYS A 35 -2.83 -12.05 -4.73
C LYS A 35 -3.36 -11.34 -5.96
N ALA A 36 -4.06 -12.04 -6.86
CA ALA A 36 -4.60 -11.45 -8.08
C ALA A 36 -5.64 -10.37 -7.77
N THR A 37 -6.56 -10.66 -6.85
CA THR A 37 -7.58 -9.70 -6.39
C THR A 37 -6.93 -8.47 -5.73
N ALA A 38 -5.96 -8.69 -4.85
CA ALA A 38 -5.28 -7.61 -4.16
C ALA A 38 -4.43 -6.74 -5.10
N LEU A 39 -3.80 -7.30 -6.15
CA LEU A 39 -3.14 -6.51 -7.19
C LEU A 39 -4.11 -5.58 -7.94
N GLN A 40 -5.32 -6.06 -8.25
CA GLN A 40 -6.34 -5.21 -8.87
C GLN A 40 -6.75 -4.06 -7.94
N GLU A 41 -6.85 -4.33 -6.65
CA GLU A 41 -7.20 -3.32 -5.65
C GLU A 41 -6.07 -2.29 -5.47
N ILE A 42 -4.81 -2.73 -5.45
CA ILE A 42 -3.64 -1.84 -5.41
C ILE A 42 -3.64 -0.91 -6.62
N ALA A 43 -3.88 -1.45 -7.82
CA ALA A 43 -3.96 -0.64 -9.04
C ALA A 43 -5.10 0.40 -8.97
N ARG A 44 -6.24 0.04 -8.38
CA ARG A 44 -7.36 0.97 -8.17
C ARG A 44 -6.99 2.07 -7.17
N THR A 45 -6.41 1.72 -6.02
CA THR A 45 -5.98 2.69 -5.00
C THR A 45 -4.91 3.63 -5.53
N LEU A 46 -3.91 3.10 -6.24
CA LEU A 46 -2.88 3.90 -6.90
C LEU A 46 -3.51 4.93 -7.84
N ARG A 47 -4.50 4.54 -8.65
CA ARG A 47 -5.21 5.49 -9.52
C ARG A 47 -6.01 6.51 -8.73
N GLY A 48 -6.72 6.10 -7.68
CA GLY A 48 -7.54 7.00 -6.85
C GLY A 48 -6.72 8.08 -6.14
N HIS A 49 -5.45 7.81 -5.81
CA HIS A 49 -4.55 8.84 -5.27
C HIS A 49 -4.35 10.01 -6.26
N HIS A 50 -4.39 9.73 -7.57
CA HIS A 50 -4.26 10.75 -8.62
C HIS A 50 -5.55 11.53 -8.91
N ASP A 51 -6.69 11.13 -8.35
CA ASP A 51 -7.96 11.85 -8.57
C ASP A 51 -7.94 13.26 -7.95
N ARG A 52 -7.15 13.46 -6.88
CA ARG A 52 -7.07 14.73 -6.14
C ARG A 52 -5.78 15.50 -6.37
N ILE A 53 -4.66 14.79 -6.51
CA ILE A 53 -3.32 15.39 -6.63
C ILE A 53 -2.62 14.66 -7.77
N GLY A 54 -2.14 15.38 -8.77
CA GLY A 54 -1.37 14.80 -9.86
C GLY A 54 0.12 14.66 -9.52
N GLY A 55 0.78 13.69 -10.14
CA GLY A 55 2.24 13.54 -10.05
C GLY A 55 2.73 12.68 -8.88
N PRO A 56 4.04 12.65 -8.61
CA PRO A 56 4.63 11.74 -7.62
C PRO A 56 4.15 12.03 -6.19
N ASP A 57 3.72 13.26 -5.91
CA ASP A 57 3.18 13.66 -4.59
C ASP A 57 1.77 13.14 -4.31
N ALA A 58 1.12 12.50 -5.28
CA ALA A 58 -0.17 11.83 -5.10
C ALA A 58 -0.09 10.67 -4.11
N HIS A 59 1.07 10.00 -4.03
CA HIS A 59 1.24 8.80 -3.22
C HIS A 59 1.83 9.11 -1.83
N PRO A 60 1.34 8.46 -0.76
CA PRO A 60 1.86 8.71 0.58
C PRO A 60 3.29 8.19 0.74
N ASN A 61 4.20 9.09 1.14
CA ASN A 61 5.63 8.79 1.33
C ASN A 61 5.93 7.70 2.38
N ARG A 62 5.02 7.50 3.35
CA ARG A 62 5.19 6.48 4.41
C ARG A 62 4.70 5.09 4.01
N GLY A 63 4.12 4.95 2.82
CA GLY A 63 3.40 3.75 2.40
C GLY A 63 1.94 3.76 2.84
N PHE A 64 1.15 2.87 2.23
CA PHE A 64 -0.30 2.75 2.44
C PHE A 64 -0.72 1.29 2.43
N LEU A 65 -1.88 1.01 3.03
CA LEU A 65 -2.45 -0.33 3.13
C LEU A 65 -3.55 -0.51 2.08
N VAL A 66 -3.63 -1.71 1.50
CA VAL A 66 -4.67 -2.10 0.55
C VAL A 66 -5.35 -3.40 1.01
N PRO A 67 -6.70 -3.47 1.08
CA PRO A 67 -7.68 -2.39 0.87
C PRO A 67 -7.43 -1.18 1.77
N GLU A 68 -7.83 0.00 1.30
CA GLU A 68 -7.73 1.25 2.07
C GLU A 68 -8.52 1.11 3.38
N TRP A 69 -7.80 0.88 4.47
CA TRP A 69 -8.38 0.81 5.80
C TRP A 69 -8.49 2.24 6.35
N ASN A 70 -9.71 2.76 6.44
CA ASN A 70 -10.00 4.09 6.99
C ASN A 70 -9.88 4.16 8.54
N GLY A 71 -9.43 3.10 9.20
CA GLY A 71 -9.12 3.09 10.62
C GLY A 71 -7.64 3.40 10.92
N PRO A 72 -7.28 3.67 12.18
CA PRO A 72 -5.89 3.88 12.55
C PRO A 72 -5.03 2.69 12.14
N VAL A 73 -3.88 2.96 11.51
CA VAL A 73 -2.88 1.96 11.07
C VAL A 73 -2.51 0.97 12.20
N ALA A 74 -2.67 1.37 13.47
CA ALA A 74 -2.47 0.55 14.66
C ALA A 74 -3.39 -0.70 14.77
N PHE A 75 -4.51 -0.76 14.05
CA PHE A 75 -5.51 -1.84 14.19
C PHE A 75 -5.53 -2.82 13.02
N SER A 76 -4.66 -2.67 12.03
CA SER A 76 -4.60 -3.62 10.93
C SER A 76 -3.57 -4.72 11.19
N GLY A 77 -3.86 -5.96 10.80
CA GLY A 77 -3.01 -7.14 11.04
C GLY A 77 -1.55 -6.99 10.62
N ALA A 78 -1.26 -6.18 9.60
CA ALA A 78 0.10 -5.91 9.13
C ALA A 78 0.94 -5.03 10.11
N ALA A 79 0.31 -4.35 11.08
CA ALA A 79 1.01 -3.60 12.12
C ALA A 79 1.73 -4.51 13.14
N ILE A 80 1.41 -5.81 13.15
CA ILE A 80 2.06 -6.78 14.05
C ILE A 80 3.47 -7.16 13.56
N LEU A 81 3.81 -6.92 12.29
CA LEU A 81 5.12 -7.31 11.73
C LEU A 81 6.15 -6.18 11.65
N GLY A 82 5.83 -4.98 12.12
CA GLY A 82 6.75 -3.85 12.08
C GLY A 82 6.52 -2.86 13.20
N ASN A 83 6.86 -3.27 14.44
CA ASN A 83 7.11 -2.36 15.57
C ASN A 83 6.07 -1.25 15.78
N ALA A 84 5.05 -1.52 16.60
CA ALA A 84 4.17 -0.48 17.12
C ALA A 84 4.98 0.71 17.67
N PRO A 85 4.78 1.95 17.18
CA PRO A 85 5.28 3.13 17.86
C PRO A 85 4.30 3.57 18.95
N SER A 86 4.86 3.93 20.09
CA SER A 86 4.23 4.22 21.39
C SER A 86 3.51 5.57 21.49
N TRP A 87 2.56 5.86 20.60
CA TRP A 87 1.71 7.07 20.71
C TRP A 87 0.23 6.75 20.95
N ALA A 88 -0.09 5.52 21.32
CA ALA A 88 -1.32 5.22 22.06
C ALA A 88 -1.14 5.75 23.50
N LEU A 89 -1.33 7.07 23.65
CA LEU A 89 -1.74 7.70 24.90
C LEU A 89 -3.18 8.17 24.72
#